data_AF-A0A850TC14-F1
#
_entry.id   AF-A0A850TC14-F1
#
_cell.length_a   1.000
_cell.length_b   1.000
_cell.length_c   1.000
_cell.angle_alpha   90.00
_cell.angle_beta   90.00
_cell.angle_gamma   90.00
#
_symmetry.space_group_name_H-M   'P 1'
#
loop_
_entity.id
_entity.type
_entity.pdbx_description
1 polymer ?
#
loop_
_entity_poly.entity_id
_entity_poly.type
_entity_poly.pdbx_seq_one_letter_code
_entity_poly.pdbx_strand_id
1 'polypeptide(L)'
;LKDGTLDLNGKTLTVTGDLIYSGDTLTLNGGTLVVKGDLIHADGDLTVTGGTLVVEGDYRIQRASTDDQGTTTYSYSSGRLNMT
;
A
#
# COMPACT_ATOMS: atom_id res chain seq x y z
N LEU A 1 3.15 5.82 -3.96
CA LEU A 1 2.70 7.11 -3.37
C LEU A 1 3.72 7.48 -2.31
N LYS A 2 4.41 8.60 -2.48
CA LYS A 2 5.49 9.05 -1.60
C LYS A 2 5.10 10.45 -1.11
N ASP A 3 4.87 10.54 0.19
CA ASP A 3 4.41 11.73 0.92
C ASP A 3 2.98 12.19 0.53
N GLY A 4 2.20 12.65 1.53
CA GLY A 4 0.83 13.15 1.34
C GLY A 4 -0.31 12.17 1.65
N THR A 5 -1.53 12.71 1.66
CA THR A 5 -2.77 11.99 1.94
C THR A 5 -3.54 11.69 0.67
N LEU A 6 -4.03 10.45 0.53
CA LEU A 6 -4.96 10.04 -0.53
C LEU A 6 -6.24 9.48 0.09
N ASP A 7 -7.39 10.03 -0.28
CA ASP A 7 -8.72 9.47 0.03
C ASP A 7 -9.39 9.02 -1.27
N LEU A 8 -9.80 7.75 -1.35
CA LEU A 8 -10.51 7.24 -2.52
C LEU A 8 -11.99 7.64 -2.55
N ASN A 9 -12.60 7.97 -1.41
CA ASN A 9 -13.95 8.52 -1.29
C ASN A 9 -14.97 7.82 -2.21
N GLY A 10 -15.14 6.50 -2.02
CA GLY A 10 -16.06 5.66 -2.80
C GLY A 10 -15.60 5.28 -4.22
N LYS A 11 -14.44 5.78 -4.68
CA LYS A 11 -13.93 5.48 -6.03
C LYS A 11 -13.04 4.23 -6.04
N THR A 12 -12.84 3.70 -7.25
CA THR A 12 -11.87 2.63 -7.48
C THR A 12 -10.55 3.20 -8.02
N LEU A 13 -9.44 2.81 -7.41
CA LEU A 13 -8.10 3.00 -7.93
C LEU A 13 -7.50 1.63 -8.24
N THR A 14 -7.12 1.42 -9.51
CA THR A 14 -6.43 0.20 -9.95
C THR A 14 -4.97 0.50 -10.25
N VAL A 15 -4.07 -0.21 -9.58
CA VAL A 15 -2.64 -0.27 -9.88
C VAL A 15 -2.37 -1.58 -10.60
N THR A 16 -1.92 -1.51 -11.86
CA THR A 16 -1.75 -2.69 -12.73
C THR A 16 -0.48 -3.49 -12.47
N GLY A 17 0.40 -3.02 -11.59
CA GLY A 17 1.61 -3.72 -11.16
C GLY A 17 1.82 -3.58 -9.66
N ASP A 18 3.07 -3.62 -9.24
CA ASP A 18 3.43 -3.48 -7.83
C ASP A 18 3.18 -2.05 -7.32
N LEU A 19 2.78 -1.94 -6.06
CA LEU A 19 2.60 -0.68 -5.37
C LEU A 19 3.57 -0.60 -4.18
N ILE A 20 4.46 0.39 -4.21
CA ILE A 20 5.19 0.82 -3.01
C ILE A 20 4.46 2.02 -2.40
N TYR A 21 3.92 1.82 -1.21
CA TYR A 21 3.26 2.84 -0.43
C TYR A 21 4.15 3.29 0.73
N SER A 22 4.49 4.58 0.72
CA SER A 22 5.30 5.25 1.75
C SER A 22 4.84 6.71 1.93
N GLY A 23 3.52 6.94 1.81
CA GLY A 23 2.91 8.25 2.04
C GLY A 23 2.42 8.39 3.48
N ASP A 24 1.76 9.49 3.81
CA ASP A 24 1.30 9.73 5.18
C ASP A 24 0.04 8.91 5.50
N THR A 25 -0.98 9.05 4.67
CA THR A 25 -2.27 8.36 4.89
C THR A 25 -2.92 8.00 3.56
N LEU A 26 -3.41 6.77 3.47
CA LEU A 26 -4.25 6.27 2.40
C LEU A 26 -5.56 5.77 3.02
N THR A 27 -6.65 6.48 2.75
CA THR A 27 -7.98 6.13 3.23
C THR A 27 -8.81 5.61 2.08
N LEU A 28 -9.42 4.43 2.25
CA LEU A 28 -10.28 3.89 1.19
C LEU A 28 -11.70 4.48 1.24
N ASN A 29 -12.24 4.78 2.43
CA ASN A 29 -13.52 5.49 2.64
C ASN A 29 -14.64 5.05 1.66
N GLY A 30 -15.07 3.78 1.75
CA GLY A 30 -16.05 3.18 0.83
C GLY A 30 -15.52 2.83 -0.56
N GLY A 31 -14.32 3.29 -0.92
CA GLY A 31 -13.64 3.05 -2.19
C GLY A 31 -12.88 1.73 -2.23
N THR A 32 -12.36 1.40 -3.41
CA THR A 32 -11.62 0.16 -3.65
C THR A 32 -10.23 0.47 -4.18
N LEU A 33 -9.20 -0.05 -3.51
CA LEU A 33 -7.85 -0.13 -4.06
C LEU A 33 -7.62 -1.54 -4.58
N VAL A 34 -7.32 -1.67 -5.87
CA VAL A 34 -6.88 -2.93 -6.49
C VAL A 34 -5.41 -2.81 -6.87
N VAL A 35 -4.56 -3.68 -6.34
CA VAL A 35 -3.16 -3.83 -6.72
C VAL A 35 -3.02 -5.19 -7.40
N LYS A 36 -2.67 -5.19 -8.69
CA LYS A 36 -2.51 -6.41 -9.49
C LYS A 36 -1.20 -7.14 -9.23
N GLY A 37 -0.20 -6.45 -8.67
CA GLY A 37 1.05 -7.04 -8.21
C GLY A 37 1.18 -7.07 -6.69
N ASP A 38 2.41 -6.95 -6.21
CA ASP A 38 2.74 -6.89 -4.79
C ASP A 38 2.45 -5.50 -4.21
N LEU A 39 2.03 -5.45 -2.95
CA LEU A 39 1.93 -4.21 -2.17
C LEU A 39 3.01 -4.20 -1.08
N ILE A 40 3.96 -3.27 -1.20
CA ILE A 40 4.95 -2.96 -0.16
C ILE A 40 4.50 -1.69 0.57
N HIS A 41 3.95 -1.87 1.76
CA HIS A 41 3.58 -0.79 2.68
C HIS A 41 4.76 -0.47 3.58
N ALA A 42 5.60 0.45 3.09
CA ALA A 42 6.87 0.84 3.67
C ALA A 42 6.74 1.89 4.79
N ASP A 43 5.66 2.68 4.79
CA ASP A 43 5.36 3.68 5.83
C ASP A 43 3.89 4.13 5.78
N GLY A 44 3.45 4.87 6.79
CA GLY A 44 2.15 5.54 6.82
C GLY A 44 0.98 4.70 7.31
N ASP A 45 -0.21 5.28 7.24
CA ASP A 45 -1.47 4.65 7.66
C ASP A 45 -2.32 4.27 6.43
N LEU A 46 -2.54 2.96 6.23
CA LEU A 46 -3.56 2.45 5.29
C LEU A 46 -4.84 2.15 6.07
N THR A 47 -5.85 3.00 5.90
CA THR A 47 -7.12 2.88 6.60
C THR A 47 -8.23 2.41 5.66
N VAL A 48 -8.82 1.27 5.99
CA VAL A 48 -9.96 0.69 5.26
C VAL A 48 -11.22 0.90 6.09
N THR A 49 -11.94 1.99 5.82
CA THR A 49 -13.24 2.30 6.44
C THR A 49 -14.34 2.08 5.40
N GLY A 50 -15.08 0.98 5.53
CA GLY A 50 -16.14 0.58 4.59
C GLY A 50 -15.70 0.33 3.14
N GLY A 51 -14.39 0.35 2.86
CA GLY A 51 -13.80 0.14 1.53
C GLY A 51 -13.25 -1.27 1.32
N THR A 52 -12.58 -1.50 0.20
CA THR A 52 -11.98 -2.80 -0.14
C THR A 52 -10.53 -2.63 -0.59
N LEU A 53 -9.63 -3.39 0.03
CA LEU A 53 -8.26 -3.56 -0.46
C LEU A 53 -8.15 -4.94 -1.13
N VAL A 54 -7.82 -4.96 -2.42
CA VAL A 54 -7.53 -6.18 -3.18
C VAL A 54 -6.06 -6.14 -3.59
N VAL A 55 -5.29 -7.14 -3.17
CA VAL A 55 -3.89 -7.35 -3.62
C VAL A 55 -3.83 -8.75 -4.21
N GLU A 56 -3.46 -8.84 -5.49
CA GLU A 56 -3.37 -10.13 -6.21
C GLU A 56 -2.02 -10.82 -6.01
N GLY A 57 -0.98 -10.06 -5.68
CA GLY A 57 0.30 -10.56 -5.18
C GLY A 57 0.38 -10.58 -3.66
N ASP A 58 1.59 -10.37 -3.16
CA ASP A 58 1.87 -10.35 -1.73
C ASP A 58 1.65 -8.96 -1.12
N TYR A 59 0.97 -8.91 0.03
CA TYR A 59 0.89 -7.70 0.83
C TYR A 59 1.88 -7.75 2.01
N ARG A 60 2.86 -6.84 2.02
CA ARG A 60 3.91 -6.75 3.05
C ARG A 60 3.91 -5.37 3.72
N ILE A 61 3.86 -5.36 5.06
CA ILE A 61 4.10 -4.14 5.86
C ILE A 61 5.58 -4.12 6.25
N GLN A 62 6.43 -3.78 5.28
CA GLN A 62 7.89 -3.84 5.37
C GLN A 62 8.50 -2.80 4.41
N ARG A 63 9.77 -2.45 4.62
CA ARG A 63 10.55 -1.67 3.65
C ARG A 63 11.34 -2.63 2.76
N ALA A 64 11.21 -2.49 1.45
CA ALA A 64 12.01 -3.23 0.47
C ALA A 64 13.24 -2.41 0.06
N SER A 65 14.39 -3.07 -0.03
CA SER A 65 15.63 -2.51 -0.60
C SER A 65 16.25 -3.55 -1.53
N THR A 66 16.57 -3.12 -2.76
CA THR A 66 17.19 -3.96 -3.78
C THR A 66 18.60 -3.44 -4.05
N ASP A 67 19.59 -4.32 -4.01
CA ASP A 67 20.98 -3.98 -4.32
C ASP A 67 21.27 -3.98 -5.84
N ASP A 68 22.48 -3.59 -6.22
CA ASP A 68 22.91 -3.53 -7.61
C ASP A 68 22.95 -4.91 -8.30
N GLN A 69 22.90 -6.00 -7.55
CA GLN A 69 22.86 -7.38 -8.05
C GLN A 69 21.42 -7.91 -8.18
N GLY A 70 20.41 -7.09 -7.86
CA GLY A 70 19.00 -7.47 -7.92
C GLY A 70 18.51 -8.27 -6.71
N THR A 71 19.30 -8.38 -5.65
CA THR A 71 18.86 -9.06 -4.41
C THR A 71 18.00 -8.12 -3.59
N THR A 72 16.76 -8.52 -3.33
CA THR A 72 15.83 -7.75 -2.49
C THR A 72 15.85 -8.25 -1.05
N THR A 73 16.00 -7.32 -0.12
CA THR A 73 15.87 -7.55 1.32
C THR A 73 14.71 -6.76 1.89
N TYR A 74 14.13 -7.28 2.98
CA TYR A 74 13.00 -6.67 3.67
C TYR A 74 13.37 -6.31 5.09
N SER A 75 13.07 -5.09 5.50
CA SER A 75 13.33 -4.58 6.84
C SER A 75 12.07 -4.01 7.49
N TYR A 76 12.20 -3.63 8.76
CA TYR A 76 11.13 -3.07 9.56
C TYR A 76 10.47 -1.85 8.88
N SER A 77 9.15 -1.74 9.04
CA SER A 77 8.33 -0.60 8.60
C SER A 77 7.49 -0.06 9.75
N SER A 78 7.24 1.25 9.74
CA SER A 78 6.26 1.95 10.57
C SER A 78 4.83 1.93 9.99
N GLY A 79 4.61 1.26 8.86
CA GLY A 79 3.32 1.15 8.21
C GLY A 79 2.27 0.49 9.12
N ARG A 80 1.04 0.98 9.06
CA ARG A 80 -0.08 0.47 9.86
C ARG A 80 -1.31 0.22 9.00
N LEU A 81 -1.82 -1.00 9.04
CA LEU A 81 -3.09 -1.35 8.43
C LEU A 81 -4.20 -1.25 9.48
N ASN A 82 -5.09 -0.27 9.30
CA ASN A 82 -6.24 -0.07 10.17
C ASN A 82 -7.50 -0.49 9.42
N MET A 83 -8.24 -1.47 9.96
CA MET A 83 -9.53 -1.90 9.44
C MET A 83 -10.62 -1.56 10.45
N THR A 84 -11.63 -0.81 10.02
CA THR A 84 -12.70 -0.26 10.88
C THR A 84 -14.06 -0.45 10.26
#